data_AF-A0A5C5SUB2-F1
#
_entry.id   AF-A0A5C5SUB2-F1
#
_cell.length_a   1.000
_cell.length_b   1.000
_cell.length_c   1.000
_cell.angle_alpha   90.00
_cell.angle_beta   90.00
_cell.angle_gamma   90.00
#
_symmetry.space_group_name_H-M   'P 1'
#
loop_
_entity.id
_entity.type
_entity.pdbx_description
1 polymer ?
#
loop_
_entity_poly.entity_id
_entity_poly.type
_entity_poly.pdbx_seq_one_letter_code
_entity_poly.pdbx_strand_id
1 'polypeptide(L)'
;MADDQSSGFDPGSYSGDSFTETSQTSWFERLKGAIVGVLIGLLMIPGAVGLLFWNEGRAVTTARSLTEGAGLVRPVAAERVDPANQDKLVHVAGPLTLGGSVSDSDFGVTTQAVRLIRRVEMYQWKEESKSETRKKIGGGEETVTTYSYVREWSERVHDSARFKQPGNHHNPQPRYSGRSVTVAKATLGAFEASPDVLGHLGGTEPLPVDASAEARARQTVGGPTRVVDGRIYVGRDPDSPQIGDLRISYDVVKASQISVVARQAGNGFGPYQTAAGDRLLMVEKGLVPAAQMFQAAQQANTVLTWILRGVGALVMFIGFVLFFRPLSVLGDVIPFLGDIIGLGTGAIGLAMTAVLSAITIALAWLYYRPVVGILVLVAGIGIAVGLWWLGRKRRGARQMAAPAGMAPAAPGGYTMPPQMPMGQMPSPGQWSQPQMPPGQWQQAPQQQMPQGPVQR
;
A
#
# COMPACT_ATOMS: atom_id res chain seq x y z
N MET A 1 52.13 15.54 9.98
CA MET A 1 51.62 16.87 9.63
C MET A 1 51.02 16.76 8.24
N ALA A 2 49.72 16.78 7.99
CA ALA A 2 48.51 16.97 8.79
C ALA A 2 47.44 16.06 8.11
N ASP A 3 46.71 15.22 8.84
CA ASP A 3 45.37 15.49 9.40
C ASP A 3 44.43 16.18 8.42
N ASP A 4 43.45 15.42 7.92
CA ASP A 4 42.13 15.97 7.62
C ASP A 4 41.04 15.03 8.15
N GLN A 5 40.28 15.57 9.09
CA GLN A 5 39.20 14.95 9.84
C GLN A 5 37.92 15.13 9.02
N SER A 6 37.28 14.04 8.60
CA SER A 6 35.85 14.10 8.27
C SER A 6 35.05 13.43 9.38
N SER A 7 34.35 14.32 10.08
CA SER A 7 33.49 14.12 11.23
C SER A 7 32.48 12.99 11.05
N GLY A 8 32.49 12.09 12.04
CA GLY A 8 31.49 11.05 12.21
C GLY A 8 30.08 11.61 12.38
N PHE A 9 29.14 10.93 11.74
CA PHE A 9 27.77 10.88 12.19
C PHE A 9 27.71 9.75 13.22
N ASP A 10 27.49 10.10 14.49
CA ASP A 10 27.32 9.16 15.60
C ASP A 10 25.82 9.05 15.93
N PRO A 11 25.08 8.07 15.37
CA PRO A 11 23.76 7.77 15.83
C PRO A 11 23.89 6.84 17.04
N GLY A 12 23.94 7.46 18.23
CA GLY A 12 23.55 6.89 19.52
C GLY A 12 23.90 5.41 19.75
N SER A 13 24.94 5.19 20.55
CA SER A 13 25.36 3.93 21.14
C SER A 13 24.21 2.96 21.51
N TYR A 14 23.82 2.12 20.56
CA TYR A 14 23.35 0.77 20.84
C TYR A 14 24.54 -0.12 20.50
N SER A 15 25.21 -0.66 21.52
CA SER A 15 26.23 -1.69 21.37
C SER A 15 25.56 -2.98 20.86
N GLY A 16 25.15 -3.00 19.59
CA GLY A 16 24.63 -4.17 18.90
C GLY A 16 25.78 -4.88 18.21
N ASP A 17 25.85 -6.19 18.38
CA ASP A 17 26.68 -7.04 17.53
C ASP A 17 26.23 -6.84 16.07
N SER A 18 27.18 -6.65 15.15
CA SER A 18 26.89 -6.42 13.73
C SER A 18 27.81 -7.24 12.84
N PHE A 19 27.23 -7.79 11.78
CA PHE A 19 27.91 -8.65 10.84
C PHE A 19 27.66 -8.17 9.42
N THR A 20 28.72 -8.03 8.64
CA THR A 20 28.62 -7.58 7.24
C THR A 20 28.92 -8.72 6.28
N GLU A 21 28.01 -8.95 5.34
CA GLU A 21 28.16 -9.91 4.24
C GLU A 21 28.21 -9.13 2.93
N THR A 22 29.29 -9.32 2.17
CA THR A 22 29.44 -8.74 0.82
C THR A 22 29.17 -9.81 -0.22
N SER A 23 28.17 -9.58 -1.06
CA SER A 23 27.87 -10.42 -2.21
C SER A 23 28.19 -9.68 -3.50
N GLN A 24 28.76 -10.39 -4.47
CA GLN A 24 29.04 -9.86 -5.80
C GLN A 24 28.22 -10.62 -6.83
N THR A 25 27.56 -9.87 -7.71
CA THR A 25 26.76 -10.44 -8.78
C THR A 25 27.35 -10.02 -10.11
N SER A 26 27.66 -11.01 -10.95
CA SER A 26 28.21 -10.75 -12.27
C SER A 26 27.17 -10.11 -13.20
N TRP A 27 27.62 -9.37 -14.20
CA TRP A 27 26.73 -8.79 -15.22
C TRP A 27 25.84 -9.85 -15.90
N PHE A 28 26.40 -11.02 -16.20
CA PHE A 28 25.65 -12.12 -16.84
C PHE A 28 24.56 -12.70 -15.93
N GLU A 29 24.84 -12.84 -14.63
CA GLU A 29 23.82 -13.26 -13.64
C GLU A 29 22.72 -12.22 -13.50
N ARG A 30 23.06 -10.93 -13.48
CA ARG A 30 22.08 -9.83 -13.48
C ARG A 30 21.20 -9.88 -14.73
N LEU A 31 21.79 -10.14 -15.90
CA LEU A 31 21.06 -10.27 -17.16
C LEU A 31 20.13 -11.48 -17.15
N LYS A 32 20.61 -12.65 -16.70
CA LYS A 32 19.79 -13.86 -16.55
C LYS A 32 18.62 -13.62 -15.58
N GLY A 33 18.88 -12.98 -14.45
CA GLY A 33 17.84 -12.59 -13.49
C GLY A 33 16.82 -11.61 -14.08
N ALA A 34 17.27 -10.65 -14.89
CA ALA A 34 16.37 -9.74 -15.60
C ALA A 34 15.47 -10.48 -16.61
N ILE A 35 15.97 -11.49 -17.31
CA ILE A 35 15.18 -12.32 -18.23
C ILE A 35 14.09 -13.10 -17.48
N VAL A 36 14.41 -13.67 -16.30
CA VAL A 36 13.38 -14.28 -15.44
C VAL A 36 12.36 -13.23 -14.98
N GLY A 37 12.82 -12.02 -14.66
CA GLY A 37 11.98 -10.87 -14.38
C GLY A 37 10.95 -10.57 -15.48
N VAL A 38 11.31 -10.74 -16.75
CA VAL A 38 10.37 -10.57 -17.88
C VAL A 38 9.18 -11.53 -17.77
N LEU A 39 9.43 -12.80 -17.46
CA LEU A 39 8.36 -13.80 -17.31
C LEU A 39 7.42 -13.43 -16.16
N ILE A 40 7.98 -12.98 -15.04
CA ILE A 40 7.19 -12.50 -13.90
C ILE A 40 6.37 -11.27 -14.31
N GLY A 41 6.98 -10.30 -14.98
CA GLY A 41 6.31 -9.10 -15.48
C GLY A 41 5.15 -9.43 -16.43
N LEU A 42 5.36 -10.37 -17.36
CA LEU A 42 4.34 -10.87 -18.28
C LEU A 42 3.15 -11.55 -17.57
N LEU A 43 3.34 -12.10 -16.38
CA LEU A 43 2.25 -12.64 -15.55
C LEU A 43 1.58 -11.55 -14.70
N MET A 44 2.36 -10.60 -14.17
CA MET A 44 1.85 -9.50 -13.33
C MET A 44 0.91 -8.57 -14.09
N ILE A 45 1.20 -8.25 -15.36
CA ILE A 45 0.36 -7.36 -16.18
C ILE A 45 -1.07 -7.90 -16.34
N PRO A 46 -1.32 -9.12 -16.85
CA PRO A 46 -2.68 -9.66 -16.94
C PRO A 46 -3.30 -9.91 -15.55
N GLY A 47 -2.50 -10.27 -14.55
CA GLY A 47 -2.98 -10.34 -13.15
C GLY A 47 -3.53 -9.01 -12.64
N ALA A 48 -2.84 -7.90 -12.94
CA ALA A 48 -3.29 -6.56 -12.59
C ALA A 48 -4.54 -6.15 -13.38
N VAL A 49 -4.65 -6.52 -14.66
CA VAL A 49 -5.89 -6.33 -15.45
C VAL A 49 -7.06 -7.06 -14.79
N GLY A 50 -6.87 -8.33 -14.41
CA GLY A 50 -7.88 -9.12 -13.70
C GLY A 50 -8.27 -8.49 -12.36
N LEU A 51 -7.29 -8.04 -11.57
CA LEU A 51 -7.52 -7.34 -10.30
C LEU A 51 -8.35 -6.07 -10.50
N LEU A 52 -7.97 -5.20 -11.45
CA LEU A 52 -8.69 -3.96 -11.75
C LEU A 52 -10.12 -4.22 -12.25
N PHE A 53 -10.31 -5.22 -13.11
CA PHE A 53 -11.64 -5.57 -13.63
C PHE A 53 -12.55 -6.14 -12.54
N TRP A 54 -12.05 -7.10 -11.76
CA TRP A 54 -12.76 -7.67 -10.60
C TRP A 54 -13.10 -6.59 -9.57
N ASN A 55 -12.19 -5.66 -9.33
CA ASN A 55 -12.36 -4.54 -8.41
C ASN A 55 -13.58 -3.67 -8.78
N GLU A 56 -13.76 -3.34 -10.06
CA GLU A 56 -14.95 -2.60 -10.51
C GLU A 56 -16.23 -3.40 -10.29
N GLY A 57 -16.22 -4.70 -10.62
CA GLY A 57 -17.37 -5.58 -10.40
C GLY A 57 -17.79 -5.61 -8.93
N ARG A 58 -16.84 -5.88 -8.03
CA ARG A 58 -17.03 -5.85 -6.57
C ARG A 58 -17.55 -4.49 -6.12
N ALA A 59 -16.98 -3.38 -6.59
CA ALA A 59 -17.44 -2.03 -6.24
C ALA A 59 -18.89 -1.76 -6.64
N VAL A 60 -19.30 -2.23 -7.81
CA VAL A 60 -20.69 -2.11 -8.30
C VAL A 60 -21.63 -2.97 -7.50
N THR A 61 -21.29 -4.24 -7.28
CA THR A 61 -22.08 -5.18 -6.50
C THR A 61 -22.34 -4.61 -5.10
N THR A 62 -21.28 -4.22 -4.39
CA THR A 62 -21.39 -3.62 -3.05
C THR A 62 -22.23 -2.35 -3.07
N ALA A 63 -22.02 -1.44 -4.04
CA ALA A 63 -22.80 -0.22 -4.13
C ALA A 63 -24.30 -0.47 -4.37
N ARG A 64 -24.64 -1.47 -5.19
CA ARG A 64 -26.04 -1.88 -5.45
C ARG A 64 -26.65 -2.55 -4.22
N SER A 65 -25.93 -3.47 -3.59
CA SER A 65 -26.35 -4.15 -2.35
C SER A 65 -26.62 -3.16 -1.22
N LEU A 66 -25.77 -2.15 -1.05
CA LEU A 66 -25.97 -1.10 -0.05
C LEU A 66 -27.16 -0.20 -0.37
N THR A 67 -27.36 0.17 -1.64
CA THR A 67 -28.54 0.95 -2.06
C THR A 67 -29.84 0.16 -1.88
N GLU A 68 -29.83 -1.13 -2.24
CA GLU A 68 -30.95 -2.05 -2.00
C GLU A 68 -31.26 -2.14 -0.50
N GLY A 69 -30.25 -2.39 0.33
CA GLY A 69 -30.39 -2.45 1.79
C GLY A 69 -30.93 -1.15 2.38
N ALA A 70 -30.42 0.00 1.95
CA ALA A 70 -30.90 1.31 2.41
C ALA A 70 -32.38 1.56 2.07
N GLY A 71 -32.87 1.01 0.95
CA GLY A 71 -34.29 1.08 0.57
C GLY A 71 -35.19 0.08 1.28
N LEU A 72 -34.64 -0.98 1.86
CA LEU A 72 -35.40 -2.07 2.51
C LEU A 72 -35.35 -2.04 4.03
N VAL A 73 -34.34 -1.40 4.63
CA VAL A 73 -34.10 -1.41 6.07
C VAL A 73 -35.27 -0.78 6.84
N ARG A 74 -35.68 -1.44 7.92
CA ARG A 74 -36.74 -0.97 8.81
C ARG A 74 -36.17 -0.65 10.19
N PRO A 75 -36.32 0.57 10.74
CA PRO A 75 -35.98 0.83 12.12
C PRO A 75 -36.95 0.06 13.04
N VAL A 76 -36.40 -0.66 14.02
CA VAL A 76 -37.16 -1.47 14.98
C VAL A 76 -36.63 -1.16 16.39
N ALA A 77 -37.55 -1.06 17.34
CA ALA A 77 -37.25 -0.85 18.75
C ALA A 77 -36.54 -2.08 19.33
N ALA A 78 -35.51 -1.89 20.17
CA ALA A 78 -34.72 -2.99 20.71
C ALA A 78 -35.49 -3.83 21.74
N GLU A 79 -36.55 -3.28 22.34
CA GLU A 79 -37.26 -3.84 23.49
C GLU A 79 -38.18 -5.01 23.13
N ARG A 80 -38.50 -5.20 21.84
CA ARG A 80 -39.43 -6.25 21.39
C ARG A 80 -39.02 -6.81 20.04
N VAL A 81 -38.91 -8.14 19.98
CA VAL A 81 -38.82 -8.88 18.71
C VAL A 81 -40.23 -9.00 18.11
N ASP A 82 -40.40 -8.51 16.88
CA ASP A 82 -41.66 -8.63 16.15
C ASP A 82 -41.57 -9.76 15.11
N PRO A 83 -42.35 -10.85 15.24
CA PRO A 83 -42.37 -11.92 14.25
C PRO A 83 -42.68 -11.45 12.82
N ALA A 84 -43.37 -10.32 12.63
CA ALA A 84 -43.65 -9.75 11.31
C ALA A 84 -42.39 -9.24 10.58
N ASN A 85 -41.29 -9.04 11.30
CA ASN A 85 -39.98 -8.66 10.74
C ASN A 85 -39.07 -9.85 10.45
N GLN A 86 -39.53 -11.09 10.67
CA GLN A 86 -38.78 -12.29 10.34
C GLN A 86 -38.30 -12.25 8.87
N ASP A 87 -37.00 -12.51 8.67
CA ASP A 87 -36.29 -12.44 7.39
C ASP A 87 -36.26 -11.06 6.71
N LYS A 88 -36.71 -10.00 7.39
CA LYS A 88 -36.59 -8.62 6.93
C LYS A 88 -35.28 -7.99 7.41
N LEU A 89 -34.78 -7.04 6.64
CA LEU A 89 -33.66 -6.20 7.02
C LEU A 89 -34.12 -5.17 8.04
N VAL A 90 -33.57 -5.24 9.25
CA VAL A 90 -33.92 -4.36 10.37
C VAL A 90 -32.71 -3.54 10.80
N HIS A 91 -32.98 -2.37 11.35
CA HIS A 91 -32.03 -1.56 12.12
C HIS A 91 -32.48 -1.53 13.57
N VAL A 92 -31.61 -1.98 14.47
CA VAL A 92 -31.86 -1.99 15.92
C VAL A 92 -30.69 -1.29 16.59
N ALA A 93 -30.98 -0.36 17.50
CA ALA A 93 -29.96 0.40 18.23
C ALA A 93 -30.31 0.42 19.72
N GLY A 94 -29.31 0.31 20.58
CA GLY A 94 -29.51 0.26 22.03
C GLY A 94 -28.29 -0.21 22.82
N PRO A 95 -28.42 -0.35 24.15
CA PRO A 95 -27.35 -0.87 25.00
C PRO A 95 -27.16 -2.37 24.80
N LEU A 96 -25.91 -2.80 24.64
CA LEU A 96 -25.56 -4.22 24.69
C LEU A 96 -25.49 -4.69 26.15
N THR A 97 -26.28 -5.71 26.49
CA THR A 97 -26.30 -6.34 27.82
C THR A 97 -25.55 -7.66 27.76
N LEU A 98 -24.60 -7.86 28.68
CA LEU A 98 -23.80 -9.08 28.73
C LEU A 98 -24.44 -10.10 29.66
N GLY A 99 -24.59 -11.35 29.18
CA GLY A 99 -25.14 -12.47 29.97
C GLY A 99 -24.12 -13.18 30.86
N GLY A 100 -22.92 -12.61 31.03
CA GLY A 100 -21.84 -13.18 31.83
C GLY A 100 -20.53 -12.41 31.70
N SER A 101 -19.46 -13.01 32.22
CA SER A 101 -18.09 -12.51 32.15
C SER A 101 -17.23 -13.32 31.19
N VAL A 102 -16.14 -12.72 30.73
CA VAL A 102 -15.05 -13.40 30.01
C VAL A 102 -13.89 -13.64 30.97
N SER A 103 -13.17 -14.75 30.78
CA SER A 103 -12.10 -15.17 31.67
C SER A 103 -10.93 -15.79 30.91
N ASP A 104 -9.72 -15.44 31.34
CA ASP A 104 -8.49 -16.15 31.03
C ASP A 104 -8.08 -17.00 32.24
N SER A 105 -8.40 -18.29 32.19
CA SER A 105 -8.15 -19.25 33.27
C SER A 105 -6.68 -19.46 33.59
N ASP A 106 -5.80 -19.21 32.61
CA ASP A 106 -4.36 -19.42 32.78
C ASP A 106 -3.82 -18.45 33.83
N PHE A 107 -4.24 -17.18 33.78
CA PHE A 107 -3.75 -16.14 34.68
C PHE A 107 -4.81 -15.61 35.67
N GLY A 108 -6.01 -16.18 35.64
CA GLY A 108 -7.11 -15.84 36.55
C GLY A 108 -7.76 -14.49 36.29
N VAL A 109 -7.53 -13.89 35.11
CA VAL A 109 -8.09 -12.57 34.77
C VAL A 109 -9.53 -12.75 34.30
N THR A 110 -10.48 -12.15 35.02
CA THR A 110 -11.92 -12.24 34.73
C THR A 110 -12.53 -10.85 34.74
N THR A 111 -13.38 -10.56 33.75
CA THR A 111 -14.03 -9.25 33.63
C THR A 111 -15.36 -9.34 32.88
N GLN A 112 -16.27 -8.41 33.16
CA GLN A 112 -17.52 -8.28 32.42
C GLN A 112 -17.30 -7.41 31.18
N ALA A 113 -16.96 -8.05 30.07
CA ALA A 113 -16.67 -7.41 28.79
C ALA A 113 -17.20 -8.24 27.62
N VAL A 114 -17.38 -7.62 26.46
CA VAL A 114 -17.70 -8.33 25.20
C VAL A 114 -16.57 -9.28 24.85
N ARG A 115 -15.32 -8.83 25.01
CA ARG A 115 -14.13 -9.60 24.67
C ARG A 115 -12.98 -9.26 25.62
N LEU A 116 -12.22 -10.29 26.00
CA LEU A 116 -10.95 -10.19 26.73
C LEU A 116 -9.83 -10.66 25.80
N ILE A 117 -8.77 -9.86 25.66
CA ILE A 117 -7.66 -10.11 24.75
C ILE A 117 -6.37 -10.12 25.56
N ARG A 118 -5.75 -11.28 25.71
CA ARG A 118 -4.39 -11.45 26.23
C ARG A 118 -3.40 -11.17 25.12
N ARG A 119 -2.46 -10.26 25.37
CA ARG A 119 -1.27 -10.02 24.55
C ARG A 119 -0.05 -10.54 25.30
N VAL A 120 0.83 -11.23 24.58
CA VAL A 120 2.07 -11.76 25.13
C VAL A 120 3.20 -11.26 24.26
N GLU A 121 4.10 -10.51 24.87
CA GLU A 121 5.37 -10.12 24.28
C GLU A 121 6.50 -10.90 24.94
N MET A 122 7.49 -11.27 24.16
CA MET A 122 8.72 -11.88 24.65
C MET A 122 9.88 -10.93 24.39
N TYR A 123 10.73 -10.75 25.41
CA TYR A 123 11.99 -10.05 25.23
C TYR A 123 12.95 -10.98 24.50
N GLN A 124 13.33 -10.63 23.29
CA GLN A 124 14.00 -11.53 22.37
C GLN A 124 14.91 -10.76 21.41
N TRP A 125 15.81 -11.49 20.75
CA TRP A 125 16.62 -10.96 19.67
C TRP A 125 15.79 -10.73 18.42
N LYS A 126 16.08 -9.63 17.72
CA LYS A 126 15.63 -9.34 16.37
C LYS A 126 16.83 -9.00 15.52
N GLU A 127 16.93 -9.70 14.39
CA GLU A 127 17.83 -9.34 13.31
C GLU A 127 17.20 -8.23 12.47
N GLU A 128 17.95 -7.15 12.31
CA GLU A 128 17.68 -6.10 11.34
C GLU A 128 18.74 -6.18 10.24
N SER A 129 18.35 -5.90 8.99
CA SER A 129 19.29 -5.90 7.88
C SER A 129 19.17 -4.62 7.06
N LYS A 130 20.32 -4.11 6.64
CA LYS A 130 20.43 -2.97 5.73
C LYS A 130 21.35 -3.37 4.58
N SER A 131 20.88 -3.22 3.35
CA SER A 131 21.65 -3.51 2.15
C SER A 131 21.97 -2.25 1.38
N GLU A 132 23.21 -2.13 0.92
CA GLU A 132 23.68 -1.09 0.02
C GLU A 132 24.26 -1.74 -1.24
N THR A 133 23.74 -1.36 -2.41
CA THR A 133 24.16 -1.92 -3.70
C THR A 133 24.87 -0.86 -4.53
N ARG A 134 26.06 -1.19 -5.03
CA ARG A 134 26.85 -0.32 -5.93
C ARG A 134 27.15 -1.04 -7.24
N LYS A 135 26.92 -0.36 -8.36
CA LYS A 135 27.31 -0.82 -9.70
C LYS A 135 28.82 -0.64 -9.91
N LYS A 136 29.49 -1.65 -10.48
CA LYS A 136 30.92 -1.65 -10.82
C LYS A 136 31.11 -1.39 -12.32
N ILE A 137 32.29 -0.86 -12.69
CA ILE A 137 32.72 -0.77 -14.09
C ILE A 137 32.75 -2.19 -14.69
N GLY A 138 32.10 -2.39 -15.83
CA GLY A 138 31.88 -3.72 -16.42
C GLY A 138 30.51 -4.34 -16.08
N GLY A 139 29.60 -3.60 -15.43
CA GLY A 139 28.18 -3.96 -15.28
C GLY A 139 27.86 -4.97 -14.17
N GLY A 140 28.84 -5.37 -13.35
CA GLY A 140 28.60 -6.13 -12.12
C GLY A 140 28.02 -5.27 -10.99
N GLU A 141 27.46 -5.91 -9.97
CA GLU A 141 26.99 -5.24 -8.75
C GLU A 141 27.68 -5.84 -7.52
N GLU A 142 27.93 -4.99 -6.53
CA GLU A 142 28.34 -5.39 -5.20
C GLU A 142 27.28 -4.93 -4.22
N THR A 143 26.74 -5.88 -3.47
CA THR A 143 25.75 -5.63 -2.42
C THR A 143 26.39 -5.95 -1.08
N VAL A 144 26.49 -4.93 -0.23
CA VAL A 144 26.96 -5.05 1.14
C VAL A 144 25.71 -5.08 2.02
N THR A 145 25.46 -6.21 2.68
CA THR A 145 24.37 -6.33 3.65
C THR A 145 24.93 -6.36 5.06
N THR A 146 24.54 -5.38 5.86
CA THR A 146 24.86 -5.28 7.27
C THR A 146 23.69 -5.83 8.07
N TYR A 147 23.96 -6.86 8.87
CA TYR A 147 23.04 -7.45 9.83
C TYR A 147 23.35 -6.89 11.22
N SER A 148 22.35 -6.40 11.92
CA SER A 148 22.46 -5.89 13.29
C SER A 148 21.47 -6.61 14.19
N TYR A 149 21.91 -6.99 15.39
CA TYR A 149 21.07 -7.71 16.34
C TYR A 149 20.70 -6.81 17.51
N VAL A 150 19.40 -6.61 17.67
CA VAL A 150 18.83 -5.80 18.76
C VAL A 150 17.95 -6.68 19.66
N ARG A 151 17.79 -6.27 20.91
CA ARG A 151 16.90 -6.93 21.86
C ARG A 151 15.68 -6.06 22.05
N GLU A 152 14.50 -6.62 21.85
CA GLU A 152 13.24 -5.89 21.99
C GLU A 152 12.15 -6.77 22.57
N TRP A 153 11.11 -6.12 23.10
CA TRP A 153 9.84 -6.77 23.37
C TRP A 153 9.06 -6.90 22.07
N SER A 154 8.65 -8.11 21.71
CA SER A 154 7.87 -8.35 20.49
C SER A 154 6.77 -9.38 20.73
N GLU A 155 5.56 -9.10 20.26
CA GLU A 155 4.45 -10.06 20.21
C GLU A 155 4.69 -11.16 19.18
N ARG A 156 5.49 -10.87 18.14
CA ARG A 156 5.83 -11.83 17.08
C ARG A 156 7.02 -12.66 17.51
N VAL A 157 6.93 -13.97 17.33
CA VAL A 157 8.09 -14.86 17.55
C VAL A 157 9.08 -14.69 16.40
N HIS A 158 10.32 -14.37 16.73
CA HIS A 158 11.43 -14.30 15.77
C HIS A 158 12.19 -15.63 15.80
N ASP A 159 12.05 -16.39 14.71
CA ASP A 159 12.76 -17.67 14.52
C ASP A 159 14.27 -17.41 14.36
N SER A 160 14.99 -17.45 15.48
CA SER A 160 16.43 -17.18 15.52
C SER A 160 17.26 -18.21 14.77
N ALA A 161 16.72 -19.39 14.44
CA ALA A 161 17.43 -20.36 13.62
C ALA A 161 17.65 -19.87 12.18
N ARG A 162 16.89 -18.85 11.75
CA ARG A 162 17.03 -18.20 10.44
C ARG A 162 17.92 -16.96 10.46
N PHE A 163 18.42 -16.56 11.62
CA PHE A 163 19.37 -15.46 11.70
C PHE A 163 20.67 -15.82 10.99
N LYS A 164 21.36 -14.81 10.47
CA LYS A 164 22.67 -14.96 9.85
C LYS A 164 23.74 -15.39 10.85
N GLN A 165 23.61 -14.97 12.10
CA GLN A 165 24.46 -15.38 13.21
C GLN A 165 23.63 -15.93 14.37
N PRO A 166 23.13 -17.17 14.27
CA PRO A 166 22.25 -17.74 15.29
C PRO A 166 22.99 -18.07 16.60
N GLY A 167 24.31 -18.30 16.54
CA GLY A 167 25.10 -18.87 17.66
C GLY A 167 24.99 -18.09 18.98
N ASN A 168 24.96 -16.75 18.92
CA ASN A 168 24.87 -15.88 20.09
C ASN A 168 23.49 -15.20 20.23
N HIS A 169 22.56 -15.48 19.32
CA HIS A 169 21.28 -14.76 19.19
C HIS A 169 20.08 -15.70 19.28
N HIS A 170 20.17 -16.71 20.15
CA HIS A 170 19.12 -17.70 20.30
C HIS A 170 17.88 -17.13 21.02
N ASN A 171 16.71 -17.34 20.43
CA ASN A 171 15.42 -17.04 21.04
C ASN A 171 14.73 -18.34 21.47
N PRO A 172 14.30 -18.45 22.74
CA PRO A 172 13.50 -19.59 23.18
C PRO A 172 12.10 -19.55 22.57
N GLN A 173 11.42 -20.70 22.56
CA GLN A 173 10.00 -20.74 22.20
C GLN A 173 9.14 -20.22 23.36
N PRO A 174 8.19 -19.29 23.12
CA PRO A 174 7.35 -18.77 24.18
C PRO A 174 6.39 -19.85 24.68
N ARG A 175 6.26 -19.97 26.01
CA ARG A 175 5.36 -20.95 26.65
C ARG A 175 3.89 -20.56 26.60
N TYR A 176 3.61 -19.27 26.39
CA TYR A 176 2.27 -18.72 26.32
C TYR A 176 2.13 -17.84 25.07
N SER A 177 0.95 -17.84 24.49
CA SER A 177 0.60 -17.03 23.33
C SER A 177 -0.56 -16.09 23.64
N GLY A 178 -0.74 -15.10 22.76
CA GLY A 178 -1.92 -14.25 22.77
C GLY A 178 -3.21 -15.08 22.68
N ARG A 179 -4.27 -14.59 23.33
CA ARG A 179 -5.56 -15.28 23.41
C ARG A 179 -6.68 -14.26 23.35
N SER A 180 -7.77 -14.59 22.66
CA SER A 180 -8.96 -13.74 22.61
C SER A 180 -10.18 -14.56 22.96
N VAL A 181 -10.95 -14.11 23.96
CA VAL A 181 -12.15 -14.78 24.44
C VAL A 181 -13.32 -13.79 24.37
N THR A 182 -14.36 -14.16 23.62
CA THR A 182 -15.60 -13.38 23.50
C THR A 182 -16.66 -13.95 24.45
N VAL A 183 -17.51 -13.10 25.00
CA VAL A 183 -18.61 -13.52 25.88
C VAL A 183 -19.55 -14.48 25.13
N ALA A 184 -20.03 -15.51 25.83
CA ALA A 184 -20.87 -16.53 25.21
C ALA A 184 -22.28 -16.04 24.88
N LYS A 185 -22.81 -15.09 25.66
CA LYS A 185 -24.17 -14.55 25.53
C LYS A 185 -24.18 -13.04 25.72
N ALA A 186 -24.80 -12.34 24.79
CA ALA A 186 -25.11 -10.93 24.92
C ALA A 186 -26.42 -10.62 24.19
N THR A 187 -27.11 -9.57 24.61
CA THR A 187 -28.37 -9.13 23.99
C THR A 187 -28.37 -7.64 23.71
N LEU A 188 -29.06 -7.25 22.64
CA LEU A 188 -29.41 -5.89 22.31
C LEU A 188 -30.91 -5.72 22.56
N GLY A 189 -31.28 -5.32 23.78
CA GLY A 189 -32.67 -5.42 24.25
C GLY A 189 -33.17 -6.87 24.22
N ALA A 190 -34.26 -7.11 23.51
CA ALA A 190 -34.87 -8.43 23.32
C ALA A 190 -34.17 -9.29 22.24
N PHE A 191 -33.19 -8.74 21.52
CA PHE A 191 -32.49 -9.45 20.45
C PHE A 191 -31.21 -10.13 20.95
N GLU A 192 -30.97 -11.38 20.56
CA GLU A 192 -29.70 -12.07 20.80
C GLU A 192 -28.59 -11.54 19.88
N ALA A 193 -27.46 -11.15 20.47
CA ALA A 193 -26.25 -10.75 19.75
C ALA A 193 -25.34 -11.99 19.60
N SER A 194 -25.36 -12.58 18.41
CA SER A 194 -24.54 -13.75 18.07
C SER A 194 -23.04 -13.44 18.08
N PRO A 195 -22.16 -14.46 18.13
CA PRO A 195 -20.72 -14.27 17.98
C PRO A 195 -20.31 -13.49 16.72
N ASP A 196 -21.08 -13.58 15.64
CA ASP A 196 -20.85 -12.79 14.43
C ASP A 196 -21.04 -11.29 14.71
N VAL A 197 -22.13 -10.90 15.37
CA VAL A 197 -22.39 -9.50 15.78
C VAL A 197 -21.31 -9.01 16.73
N LEU A 198 -20.96 -9.80 17.75
CA LEU A 198 -19.90 -9.47 18.70
C LEU A 198 -18.51 -9.46 18.06
N GLY A 199 -18.35 -10.19 16.96
CA GLY A 199 -17.16 -10.26 16.12
C GLY A 199 -16.77 -8.89 15.56
N HIS A 200 -17.77 -8.12 15.13
CA HIS A 200 -17.62 -6.80 14.53
C HIS A 200 -17.32 -5.67 15.52
N LEU A 201 -17.53 -5.88 16.82
CA LEU A 201 -17.25 -4.87 17.83
C LEU A 201 -15.73 -4.73 18.07
N GLY A 202 -15.18 -3.59 17.63
CA GLY A 202 -13.77 -3.21 17.82
C GLY A 202 -13.54 -2.33 19.05
N GLY A 203 -12.52 -1.46 18.97
CA GLY A 203 -12.17 -0.44 19.98
C GLY A 203 -11.84 -1.05 21.35
N THR A 204 -10.61 -1.54 21.44
CA THR A 204 -10.01 -2.14 22.63
C THR A 204 -9.53 -1.08 23.61
N GLU A 205 -9.72 -1.32 24.90
CA GLU A 205 -9.18 -0.51 25.98
C GLU A 205 -8.26 -1.37 26.87
N PRO A 206 -7.15 -0.83 27.39
CA PRO A 206 -6.31 -1.56 28.33
C PRO A 206 -7.09 -2.00 29.57
N LEU A 207 -6.85 -3.24 30.02
CA LEU A 207 -7.30 -3.78 31.29
C LEU A 207 -6.06 -4.02 32.18
N PRO A 208 -5.68 -3.07 33.04
CA PRO A 208 -4.61 -3.26 34.00
C PRO A 208 -4.93 -4.44 34.92
N VAL A 209 -3.93 -5.30 35.14
CA VAL A 209 -4.03 -6.35 36.17
C VAL A 209 -3.53 -5.82 37.52
N ASP A 210 -4.10 -6.34 38.60
CA ASP A 210 -3.71 -6.01 39.97
C ASP A 210 -2.86 -7.12 40.61
N ALA A 211 -2.48 -6.93 41.87
CA ALA A 211 -1.66 -7.88 42.62
C ALA A 211 -2.33 -9.27 42.80
N SER A 212 -3.64 -9.42 42.65
CA SER A 212 -4.31 -10.73 42.72
C SER A 212 -3.95 -11.61 41.53
N ALA A 213 -3.74 -11.01 40.35
CA ALA A 213 -3.28 -11.71 39.16
C ALA A 213 -1.83 -12.22 39.33
N GLU A 214 -1.01 -11.55 40.13
CA GLU A 214 0.38 -11.96 40.38
C GLU A 214 0.48 -13.33 41.03
N ALA A 215 -0.30 -13.57 42.09
CA ALA A 215 -0.29 -14.84 42.81
C ALA A 215 -0.68 -16.01 41.89
N ARG A 216 -1.71 -15.79 41.06
CA ARG A 216 -2.16 -16.79 40.09
C ARG A 216 -1.13 -17.01 38.99
N ALA A 217 -0.53 -15.94 38.48
CA ALA A 217 0.51 -16.02 37.46
C ALA A 217 1.75 -16.76 37.96
N ARG A 218 2.21 -16.51 39.18
CA ARG A 218 3.30 -17.26 39.84
C ARG A 218 3.00 -18.75 39.89
N GLN A 219 1.77 -19.13 40.25
CA GLN A 219 1.33 -20.52 40.27
C GLN A 219 1.33 -21.16 38.87
N THR A 220 0.81 -20.45 37.86
CA THR A 220 0.70 -20.96 36.49
C THR A 220 2.05 -21.10 35.79
N VAL A 221 2.94 -20.13 36.00
CA VAL A 221 4.26 -20.08 35.36
C VAL A 221 5.26 -20.98 36.08
N GLY A 222 5.17 -21.08 37.42
CA GLY A 222 6.11 -21.82 38.25
C GLY A 222 7.47 -21.14 38.41
N GLY A 223 7.52 -19.80 38.38
CA GLY A 223 8.75 -19.02 38.44
C GLY A 223 8.57 -17.57 38.90
N PRO A 224 9.64 -16.77 38.92
CA PRO A 224 9.58 -15.35 39.27
C PRO A 224 8.57 -14.60 38.40
N THR A 225 7.60 -13.96 39.03
CA THR A 225 6.54 -13.21 38.35
C THR A 225 6.09 -12.07 39.24
N ARG A 226 5.84 -10.92 38.63
CA ARG A 226 5.37 -9.71 39.30
C ARG A 226 4.42 -8.94 38.42
N VAL A 227 3.58 -8.11 39.03
CA VAL A 227 2.81 -7.11 38.30
C VAL A 227 3.55 -5.78 38.30
N VAL A 228 3.83 -5.25 37.10
CA VAL A 228 4.47 -3.95 36.87
C VAL A 228 3.64 -3.18 35.86
N ASP A 229 3.27 -1.94 36.19
CA ASP A 229 2.46 -1.05 35.33
C ASP A 229 1.19 -1.72 34.79
N GLY A 230 0.50 -2.50 35.62
CA GLY A 230 -0.73 -3.21 35.25
C GLY A 230 -0.52 -4.36 34.27
N ARG A 231 0.70 -4.89 34.14
CA ARG A 231 1.06 -6.03 33.29
C ARG A 231 1.75 -7.12 34.12
N ILE A 232 1.56 -8.37 33.74
CA ILE A 232 2.26 -9.50 34.36
C ILE A 232 3.63 -9.62 33.67
N TYR A 233 4.70 -9.41 34.42
CA TYR A 233 6.06 -9.67 33.97
C TYR A 233 6.53 -11.02 34.51
N VAL A 234 6.98 -11.89 33.61
CA VAL A 234 7.51 -13.22 33.90
C VAL A 234 9.01 -13.19 33.63
N GLY A 235 9.80 -13.28 34.70
CA GLY A 235 11.25 -13.11 34.65
C GLY A 235 11.79 -12.65 35.99
N ARG A 236 13.11 -12.54 36.11
CA ARG A 236 13.76 -12.15 37.38
C ARG A 236 13.71 -10.66 37.64
N ASP A 237 14.07 -9.84 36.64
CA ASP A 237 14.46 -8.41 36.68
C ASP A 237 13.70 -7.47 35.69
N PRO A 238 12.71 -6.58 35.97
CA PRO A 238 11.89 -6.00 34.91
C PRO A 238 12.63 -4.83 34.25
N ASP A 239 13.51 -4.20 35.02
CA ASP A 239 14.43 -3.14 34.74
C ASP A 239 15.70 -3.70 34.06
N SER A 240 15.93 -5.01 34.16
CA SER A 240 17.01 -5.73 33.48
C SER A 240 16.52 -7.03 32.80
N PRO A 241 15.62 -6.92 31.80
CA PRO A 241 14.99 -8.07 31.16
C PRO A 241 16.00 -8.97 30.43
N GLN A 242 15.74 -10.27 30.46
CA GLN A 242 16.55 -11.33 29.86
C GLN A 242 15.82 -11.98 28.69
N ILE A 243 16.59 -12.54 27.75
CA ILE A 243 16.02 -13.23 26.60
C ILE A 243 15.10 -14.36 27.06
N GLY A 244 13.86 -14.36 26.59
CA GLY A 244 12.81 -15.30 26.97
C GLY A 244 11.89 -14.84 28.09
N ASP A 245 12.18 -13.71 28.74
CA ASP A 245 11.23 -13.10 29.66
C ASP A 245 9.95 -12.69 28.92
N LEU A 246 8.81 -12.76 29.61
CA LEU A 246 7.51 -12.44 29.02
C LEU A 246 6.87 -11.24 29.69
N ARG A 247 6.16 -10.45 28.90
CA ARG A 247 5.26 -9.40 29.35
C ARG A 247 3.86 -9.73 28.84
N ILE A 248 2.93 -9.92 29.77
CA ILE A 248 1.56 -10.30 29.49
C ILE A 248 0.67 -9.12 29.88
N SER A 249 -0.11 -8.64 28.93
CA SER A 249 -1.06 -7.55 29.12
C SER A 249 -2.43 -7.95 28.61
N TYR A 250 -3.44 -7.22 29.07
CA TYR A 250 -4.82 -7.48 28.71
C TYR A 250 -5.46 -6.22 28.13
N ASP A 251 -6.21 -6.42 27.06
CA ASP A 251 -7.16 -5.44 26.53
C ASP A 251 -8.57 -6.01 26.63
N VAL A 252 -9.56 -5.12 26.64
CA VAL A 252 -10.98 -5.46 26.64
C VAL A 252 -11.76 -4.70 25.60
N VAL A 253 -12.80 -5.33 25.06
CA VAL A 253 -13.89 -4.64 24.37
C VAL A 253 -15.05 -4.53 25.35
N LYS A 254 -15.29 -3.33 25.87
CA LYS A 254 -16.39 -3.09 26.83
C LYS A 254 -17.75 -3.15 26.14
N ALA A 255 -18.77 -3.55 26.91
CA ALA A 255 -20.15 -3.35 26.49
C ALA A 255 -20.41 -1.85 26.32
N SER A 256 -21.12 -1.51 25.26
CA SER A 256 -21.49 -0.13 24.93
C SER A 256 -22.83 -0.13 24.21
N GLN A 257 -23.34 1.06 23.91
CA GLN A 257 -24.43 1.19 22.95
C GLN A 257 -23.93 0.80 21.57
N ILE A 258 -24.75 0.08 20.81
CA ILE A 258 -24.44 -0.36 19.45
C ILE A 258 -25.66 -0.15 18.54
N SER A 259 -25.38 -0.05 17.25
CA SER A 259 -26.38 -0.09 16.17
C SER A 259 -26.09 -1.27 15.25
N VAL A 260 -27.13 -2.03 14.92
CA VAL A 260 -27.04 -3.23 14.07
C VAL A 260 -27.99 -3.06 12.89
N VAL A 261 -27.47 -3.27 11.67
CA VAL A 261 -28.29 -3.48 10.46
C VAL A 261 -28.08 -4.91 9.99
N ALA A 262 -29.12 -5.72 10.09
CA ALA A 262 -29.05 -7.15 9.80
C ALA A 262 -30.43 -7.72 9.49
N ARG A 263 -30.48 -8.96 8.99
CA ARG A 263 -31.74 -9.71 8.89
C ARG A 263 -32.17 -10.13 10.30
N GLN A 264 -33.44 -9.94 10.64
CA GLN A 264 -34.01 -10.58 11.83
C GLN A 264 -34.16 -12.08 11.59
N ALA A 265 -33.51 -12.89 12.43
CA ALA A 265 -33.56 -14.35 12.37
C ALA A 265 -33.98 -14.90 13.73
N GLY A 266 -35.25 -15.24 13.88
CA GLY A 266 -35.84 -15.57 15.17
C GLY A 266 -35.77 -14.37 16.11
N ASN A 267 -35.17 -14.56 17.28
CA ASN A 267 -34.87 -13.50 18.24
C ASN A 267 -33.48 -12.88 18.05
N GLY A 268 -32.73 -13.22 17.00
CA GLY A 268 -31.37 -12.74 16.79
C GLY A 268 -31.16 -12.01 15.46
N PHE A 269 -29.90 -11.79 15.15
CA PHE A 269 -29.45 -11.17 13.91
C PHE A 269 -28.71 -12.19 13.03
N GLY A 270 -28.94 -12.11 11.72
CA GLY A 270 -28.17 -12.84 10.72
C GLY A 270 -27.86 -11.99 9.49
N PRO A 271 -26.96 -12.45 8.61
CA PRO A 271 -26.68 -11.75 7.38
C PRO A 271 -27.93 -11.70 6.49
N TYR A 272 -28.21 -10.53 5.91
CA TYR A 272 -29.25 -10.34 4.91
C TYR A 272 -28.66 -10.49 3.51
N GLN A 273 -29.15 -11.46 2.73
CA GLN A 273 -28.71 -11.64 1.34
C GLN A 273 -29.42 -10.63 0.44
N THR A 274 -28.66 -9.74 -0.20
CA THR A 274 -29.21 -8.83 -1.22
C THR A 274 -29.38 -9.55 -2.55
N ALA A 275 -30.31 -9.07 -3.38
CA ALA A 275 -30.44 -9.52 -4.76
C ALA A 275 -29.23 -9.08 -5.61
N ALA A 276 -28.63 -7.94 -5.27
CA ALA A 276 -27.43 -7.45 -5.92
C ALA A 276 -26.19 -8.34 -5.72
N GLY A 277 -26.05 -9.06 -4.60
CA GLY A 277 -25.05 -10.12 -4.42
C GLY A 277 -24.40 -10.18 -3.04
N ASP A 278 -24.12 -9.03 -2.41
CA ASP A 278 -23.45 -9.00 -1.11
C ASP A 278 -24.42 -9.30 0.05
N ARG A 279 -23.85 -9.77 1.17
CA ARG A 279 -24.57 -9.99 2.43
C ARG A 279 -24.39 -8.79 3.35
N LEU A 280 -25.50 -8.30 3.93
CA LEU A 280 -25.49 -7.18 4.86
C LEU A 280 -25.60 -7.69 6.30
N LEU A 281 -24.55 -7.44 7.06
CA LEU A 281 -24.52 -7.48 8.51
C LEU A 281 -23.56 -6.37 8.93
N MET A 282 -24.10 -5.26 9.40
CA MET A 282 -23.33 -4.09 9.79
C MET A 282 -23.54 -3.82 11.27
N VAL A 283 -22.46 -3.60 11.99
CA VAL A 283 -22.47 -3.29 13.42
C VAL A 283 -21.60 -2.06 13.62
N GLU A 284 -22.15 -1.05 14.28
CA GLU A 284 -21.46 0.18 14.62
C GLU A 284 -21.51 0.43 16.13
N LYS A 285 -20.47 1.06 16.67
CA LYS A 285 -20.48 1.54 18.05
C LYS A 285 -21.30 2.82 18.15
N GLY A 286 -22.04 2.96 19.24
CA GLY A 286 -22.93 4.08 19.51
C GLY A 286 -24.30 3.94 18.85
N LEU A 287 -25.15 4.94 19.10
CA LEU A 287 -26.50 5.02 18.54
C LEU A 287 -26.45 5.69 17.15
N VAL A 288 -26.00 4.93 16.16
CA VAL A 288 -25.88 5.38 14.77
C VAL A 288 -27.16 5.07 13.99
N PRO A 289 -27.81 6.06 13.33
CA PRO A 289 -28.96 5.82 12.45
C PRO A 289 -28.60 4.97 11.23
N ALA A 290 -29.54 4.12 10.77
CA ALA A 290 -29.31 3.24 9.61
C ALA A 290 -28.79 3.97 8.37
N ALA A 291 -29.34 5.15 8.05
CA ALA A 291 -28.93 5.95 6.91
C ALA A 291 -27.44 6.33 6.96
N GLN A 292 -26.93 6.66 8.15
CA GLN A 292 -25.51 6.99 8.35
C GLN A 292 -24.64 5.74 8.20
N MET A 293 -25.08 4.58 8.69
CA MET A 293 -24.36 3.30 8.52
C MET A 293 -24.21 2.94 7.02
N PHE A 294 -25.28 3.06 6.24
CA PHE A 294 -25.22 2.83 4.79
C PHE A 294 -24.35 3.85 4.07
N GLN A 295 -24.40 5.13 4.47
CA GLN A 295 -23.55 6.17 3.90
C GLN A 295 -22.06 5.90 4.18
N ALA A 296 -21.71 5.53 5.42
CA ALA A 296 -20.36 5.16 5.81
C ALA A 296 -19.87 3.95 5.01
N ALA A 297 -20.71 2.92 4.84
CA ALA A 297 -20.38 1.75 4.03
C ALA A 297 -20.16 2.09 2.55
N GLN A 298 -20.95 3.00 1.96
CA GLN A 298 -20.76 3.47 0.58
C GLN A 298 -19.46 4.26 0.42
N GLN A 299 -19.11 5.08 1.41
CA GLN A 299 -17.84 5.80 1.43
C GLN A 299 -16.66 4.84 1.55
N ALA A 300 -16.73 3.86 2.45
CA ALA A 300 -15.71 2.83 2.59
C ALA A 300 -15.52 2.02 1.30
N ASN A 301 -16.61 1.61 0.63
CA ASN A 301 -16.56 0.94 -0.67
C ASN A 301 -15.88 1.82 -1.74
N THR A 302 -16.15 3.12 -1.73
CA THR A 302 -15.53 4.08 -2.65
C THR A 302 -14.02 4.21 -2.40
N VAL A 303 -13.62 4.41 -1.15
CA VAL A 303 -12.21 4.52 -0.74
C VAL A 303 -11.45 3.24 -1.08
N LEU A 304 -11.99 2.07 -0.74
CA LEU A 304 -11.39 0.78 -1.05
C LEU A 304 -11.22 0.58 -2.57
N THR A 305 -12.20 1.03 -3.36
CA THR A 305 -12.11 0.96 -4.82
C THR A 305 -10.96 1.79 -5.37
N TRP A 306 -10.72 2.99 -4.83
CA TRP A 306 -9.57 3.81 -5.20
C TRP A 306 -8.24 3.21 -4.74
N ILE A 307 -8.17 2.66 -3.52
CA ILE A 307 -6.98 1.98 -3.01
C ILE A 307 -6.61 0.80 -3.92
N LEU A 308 -7.57 -0.07 -4.24
CA LEU A 308 -7.34 -1.23 -5.08
C LEU A 308 -7.05 -0.86 -6.55
N ARG A 309 -7.56 0.26 -7.05
CA ARG A 309 -7.12 0.83 -8.34
C ARG A 309 -5.66 1.25 -8.28
N GLY A 310 -5.25 1.95 -7.23
CA GLY A 310 -3.86 2.34 -7.00
C GLY A 310 -2.93 1.13 -6.90
N VAL A 311 -3.32 0.11 -6.14
CA VAL A 311 -2.56 -1.15 -6.01
C VAL A 311 -2.49 -1.87 -7.36
N GLY A 312 -3.60 -2.01 -8.09
CA GLY A 312 -3.60 -2.64 -9.41
C GLY A 312 -2.74 -1.92 -10.43
N ALA A 313 -2.79 -0.58 -10.47
CA ALA A 313 -1.91 0.23 -11.31
C ALA A 313 -0.44 0.08 -10.90
N LEU A 314 -0.12 0.05 -9.60
CA LEU A 314 1.24 -0.16 -9.12
C LEU A 314 1.77 -1.55 -9.50
N VAL A 315 0.98 -2.61 -9.33
CA VAL A 315 1.35 -3.98 -9.74
C VAL A 315 1.60 -4.03 -11.26
N MET A 316 0.74 -3.40 -12.06
CA MET A 316 0.92 -3.30 -13.50
C MET A 316 2.21 -2.55 -13.87
N PHE A 317 2.48 -1.43 -13.20
CA PHE A 317 3.70 -0.65 -13.40
C PHE A 317 4.96 -1.45 -13.08
N ILE A 318 4.99 -2.15 -11.93
CA ILE A 318 6.08 -3.05 -11.58
C ILE A 318 6.23 -4.14 -12.65
N GLY A 319 5.13 -4.69 -13.16
CA GLY A 319 5.14 -5.64 -14.26
C GLY A 319 5.84 -5.10 -15.51
N PHE A 320 5.54 -3.87 -15.94
CA PHE A 320 6.23 -3.23 -17.06
C PHE A 320 7.70 -2.92 -16.77
N VAL A 321 8.04 -2.45 -15.57
CA VAL A 321 9.43 -2.21 -15.18
C VAL A 321 10.24 -3.51 -15.23
N LEU A 322 9.68 -4.63 -14.74
CA LEU A 322 10.31 -5.94 -14.84
C LEU A 322 10.45 -6.43 -16.29
N PHE A 323 9.43 -6.18 -17.12
CA PHE A 323 9.46 -6.50 -18.55
C PHE A 323 10.58 -5.76 -19.28
N PHE A 324 10.82 -4.48 -18.98
CA PHE A 324 11.86 -3.68 -19.62
C PHE A 324 13.24 -3.78 -18.92
N ARG A 325 13.33 -4.42 -17.76
CA ARG A 325 14.56 -4.54 -16.95
C ARG A 325 15.79 -5.03 -17.73
N PRO A 326 15.71 -6.03 -18.65
CA PRO A 326 16.88 -6.46 -19.41
C PRO A 326 17.55 -5.32 -20.21
N LEU A 327 16.77 -4.35 -20.70
CA LEU A 327 17.29 -3.24 -21.48
C LEU A 327 18.20 -2.32 -20.62
N SER A 328 17.83 -2.08 -19.37
CA SER A 328 18.65 -1.31 -18.43
C SER A 328 19.91 -2.08 -18.03
N VAL A 329 19.83 -3.40 -17.79
CA VAL A 329 20.99 -4.23 -17.45
C VAL A 329 22.00 -4.31 -18.59
N LEU A 330 21.54 -4.34 -19.86
CA LEU A 330 22.43 -4.25 -21.02
C LEU A 330 23.20 -2.91 -21.05
N GLY A 331 22.57 -1.81 -20.62
CA GLY A 331 23.18 -0.49 -20.56
C GLY A 331 24.17 -0.27 -19.42
N ASP A 332 24.09 -1.06 -18.34
CA ASP A 332 24.92 -0.93 -17.13
C ASP A 332 26.41 -1.24 -17.33
N VAL A 333 26.83 -1.72 -18.51
CA VAL A 333 28.26 -1.84 -18.87
C VAL A 333 28.97 -0.48 -18.72
N ILE A 334 28.25 0.60 -19.00
CA ILE A 334 28.65 1.98 -18.73
C ILE A 334 27.66 2.59 -17.72
N PRO A 335 28.07 2.89 -16.46
CA PRO A 335 27.13 3.21 -15.38
C PRO A 335 26.09 4.30 -15.69
N PHE A 336 26.50 5.41 -16.34
CA PHE A 336 25.59 6.52 -16.63
C PHE A 336 24.54 6.20 -17.71
N LEU A 337 24.83 5.30 -18.65
CA LEU A 337 23.88 4.91 -19.70
C LEU A 337 22.77 4.03 -19.12
N GLY A 338 23.12 3.11 -18.22
CA GLY A 338 22.16 2.24 -17.55
C GLY A 338 21.10 3.00 -16.75
N ASP A 339 21.49 4.07 -16.06
CA ASP A 339 20.57 4.89 -15.26
C ASP A 339 19.60 5.70 -16.16
N ILE A 340 20.08 6.25 -17.28
CA ILE A 340 19.24 6.96 -18.26
C ILE A 340 18.23 6.01 -18.90
N ILE A 341 18.69 4.81 -19.29
CA ILE A 341 17.82 3.77 -19.88
C ILE A 341 16.80 3.29 -18.83
N GLY A 342 17.20 3.14 -17.57
CA GLY A 342 16.31 2.81 -16.46
C GLY A 342 15.19 3.85 -16.27
N LEU A 343 15.55 5.13 -16.27
CA LEU A 343 14.57 6.22 -16.19
C LEU A 343 13.63 6.23 -17.39
N GLY A 344 14.17 6.10 -18.61
CA GLY A 344 13.38 6.09 -19.84
C GLY A 344 12.40 4.92 -19.91
N THR A 345 12.86 3.71 -19.59
CA THR A 345 12.01 2.51 -19.53
C THR A 345 10.96 2.59 -18.41
N GLY A 346 11.30 3.19 -17.27
CA GLY A 346 10.34 3.53 -16.22
C GLY A 346 9.26 4.51 -16.70
N ALA A 347 9.63 5.58 -17.40
CA ALA A 347 8.66 6.53 -17.95
C ALA A 347 7.72 5.89 -19.00
N ILE A 348 8.26 5.04 -19.87
CA ILE A 348 7.47 4.26 -20.83
C ILE A 348 6.52 3.30 -20.10
N GLY A 349 7.03 2.56 -19.11
CA GLY A 349 6.22 1.65 -18.30
C GLY A 349 5.09 2.37 -17.57
N LEU A 350 5.34 3.58 -17.07
CA LEU A 350 4.33 4.41 -16.42
C LEU A 350 3.25 4.88 -17.42
N ALA A 351 3.66 5.33 -18.61
CA ALA A 351 2.73 5.72 -19.68
C ALA A 351 1.86 4.54 -20.13
N MET A 352 2.47 3.36 -20.33
CA MET A 352 1.75 2.14 -20.68
C MET A 352 0.78 1.72 -19.58
N THR A 353 1.19 1.82 -18.32
CA THR A 353 0.32 1.56 -17.16
C THR A 353 -0.87 2.50 -17.14
N ALA A 354 -0.65 3.81 -17.31
CA ALA A 354 -1.73 4.79 -17.32
C ALA A 354 -2.75 4.51 -18.42
N VAL A 355 -2.29 4.19 -19.64
CA VAL A 355 -3.16 3.85 -20.77
C VAL A 355 -3.90 2.53 -20.52
N LEU A 356 -3.17 1.45 -20.21
CA LEU A 356 -3.77 0.12 -20.07
C LEU A 356 -4.72 0.04 -18.88
N SER A 357 -4.35 0.59 -17.73
CA SER A 357 -5.24 0.65 -16.55
C SER A 357 -6.51 1.46 -16.83
N ALA A 358 -6.41 2.61 -17.51
CA ALA A 358 -7.57 3.41 -17.88
C ALA A 358 -8.50 2.66 -18.85
N ILE A 359 -7.93 1.97 -19.86
CA ILE A 359 -8.71 1.13 -20.78
C ILE A 359 -9.38 -0.01 -20.02
N THR A 360 -8.67 -0.72 -19.14
CA THR A 360 -9.23 -1.80 -18.33
C THR A 360 -10.41 -1.32 -17.48
N ILE A 361 -10.26 -0.18 -16.79
CA ILE A 361 -11.34 0.40 -15.96
C ILE A 361 -12.52 0.84 -16.83
N ALA A 362 -12.27 1.46 -17.99
CA ALA A 362 -13.33 1.88 -18.91
C ALA A 362 -14.12 0.68 -19.46
N LEU A 363 -13.43 -0.40 -19.85
CA LEU A 363 -14.06 -1.66 -20.28
C LEU A 363 -14.88 -2.29 -19.15
N ALA A 364 -14.35 -2.29 -17.92
CA ALA A 364 -15.08 -2.77 -16.76
C ALA A 364 -16.33 -1.92 -16.48
N TRP A 365 -16.28 -0.60 -16.67
CA TRP A 365 -17.47 0.25 -16.59
C TRP A 365 -18.50 -0.06 -17.66
N LEU A 366 -18.10 -0.34 -18.90
CA LEU A 366 -19.04 -0.77 -19.94
C LEU A 366 -19.73 -2.09 -19.57
N TYR A 367 -19.01 -3.02 -18.93
CA TYR A 367 -19.58 -4.30 -18.51
C TYR A 367 -20.49 -4.17 -17.27
N TYR A 368 -20.00 -3.56 -16.19
CA TYR A 368 -20.73 -3.52 -14.91
C TYR A 368 -21.68 -2.31 -14.76
N ARG A 369 -21.44 -1.21 -15.48
CA ARG A 369 -22.24 0.03 -15.47
C ARG A 369 -22.47 0.58 -16.90
N PRO A 370 -23.12 -0.18 -17.80
CA PRO A 370 -23.18 0.13 -19.23
C PRO A 370 -23.68 1.54 -19.54
N VAL A 371 -24.71 2.03 -18.84
CA VAL A 371 -25.24 3.39 -19.04
C VAL A 371 -24.18 4.46 -18.74
N VAL A 372 -23.48 4.36 -17.60
CA VAL A 372 -22.43 5.32 -17.23
C VAL A 372 -21.25 5.20 -18.19
N GLY A 373 -20.82 3.98 -18.52
CA GLY A 373 -19.74 3.74 -19.47
C GLY A 373 -20.01 4.34 -20.85
N ILE A 374 -21.22 4.14 -21.40
CA ILE A 374 -21.63 4.69 -22.70
C ILE A 374 -21.69 6.22 -22.65
N LEU A 375 -22.28 6.81 -21.60
CA LEU A 375 -22.36 8.27 -21.46
C LEU A 375 -20.98 8.92 -21.40
N VAL A 376 -20.05 8.34 -20.63
CA VAL A 376 -18.66 8.83 -20.56
C VAL A 376 -17.96 8.68 -21.91
N LEU A 377 -18.18 7.58 -22.62
CA LEU A 377 -17.61 7.35 -23.94
C LEU A 377 -18.12 8.37 -24.98
N VAL A 378 -19.43 8.61 -25.02
CA VAL A 378 -20.06 9.62 -25.88
C VAL A 378 -19.53 11.01 -25.56
N ALA A 379 -19.44 11.38 -24.28
CA ALA A 379 -18.88 12.66 -23.86
C ALA A 379 -17.41 12.81 -24.30
N GLY A 380 -16.60 11.76 -24.14
CA GLY A 380 -15.19 11.73 -24.57
C GLY A 380 -15.03 11.91 -26.08
N ILE A 381 -15.84 11.20 -26.88
CA ILE A 381 -15.86 11.36 -28.35
C ILE A 381 -16.28 12.78 -28.73
N GLY A 382 -17.31 13.34 -28.08
CA GLY A 382 -17.76 14.71 -28.32
C GLY A 382 -16.66 15.75 -28.08
N ILE A 383 -15.90 15.61 -26.99
CA ILE A 383 -14.76 16.48 -26.68
C ILE A 383 -13.66 16.33 -27.76
N ALA A 384 -13.30 15.10 -28.14
CA ALA A 384 -12.27 14.84 -29.14
C ALA A 384 -12.62 15.44 -30.51
N VAL A 385 -13.86 15.25 -30.97
CA VAL A 385 -14.38 15.84 -32.21
C VAL A 385 -14.40 17.36 -32.13
N GLY A 386 -14.84 17.93 -31.00
CA GLY A 386 -14.84 19.37 -30.77
C GLY A 386 -13.44 19.99 -30.84
N LEU A 387 -12.45 19.37 -30.19
CA LEU A 387 -11.05 19.80 -30.23
C LEU A 387 -10.45 19.67 -31.64
N TRP A 388 -10.73 18.58 -32.35
CA TRP A 388 -10.31 18.40 -33.74
C TRP A 388 -10.88 19.48 -34.66
N TRP A 389 -12.17 19.81 -34.52
CA TRP A 389 -12.83 20.85 -35.29
C TRP A 389 -12.26 22.25 -34.99
N LEU A 390 -12.01 22.58 -33.73
CA LEU A 390 -11.36 23.83 -33.31
C LEU A 390 -9.92 23.93 -33.83
N GLY A 391 -9.16 22.84 -33.80
CA GLY A 391 -7.81 22.77 -34.37
C GLY A 391 -7.81 22.97 -35.88
N ARG A 392 -8.78 22.40 -36.60
CA ARG A 392 -8.97 22.60 -38.04
C ARG A 392 -9.33 24.05 -38.37
N LYS A 393 -10.22 24.68 -37.60
CA LYS A 393 -10.54 26.12 -37.75
C LYS A 393 -9.34 27.02 -37.49
N ARG A 394 -8.55 26.76 -36.46
CA ARG A 394 -7.33 27.53 -36.15
C ARG A 394 -6.23 27.36 -37.21
N ARG A 395 -6.10 26.17 -37.81
CA ARG A 395 -5.18 25.93 -38.95
C ARG A 395 -5.63 26.67 -40.21
N GLY A 396 -6.94 26.68 -40.50
CA GLY A 396 -7.51 27.48 -41.60
C GLY A 396 -7.32 28.99 -41.41
N ALA A 397 -7.55 29.50 -40.19
CA ALA A 397 -7.34 30.92 -39.87
C ALA A 397 -5.85 31.33 -39.91
N ARG A 398 -4.91 30.45 -39.50
CA ARG A 398 -3.46 30.69 -39.64
C ARG A 398 -2.98 30.70 -41.09
N GLN A 399 -3.57 29.88 -41.97
CA GLN A 399 -3.26 29.91 -43.41
C GLN A 399 -3.79 31.19 -44.08
N MET A 400 -4.90 31.76 -43.60
CA MET A 400 -5.45 33.04 -44.09
C MET A 400 -4.74 34.28 -43.51
N ALA A 401 -4.06 34.15 -42.36
CA ALA A 401 -3.31 35.23 -41.72
C ALA A 401 -1.80 35.21 -42.03
N ALA A 402 -1.32 34.26 -42.84
CA ALA A 402 0.05 34.28 -43.35
C ALA A 402 0.17 35.38 -44.43
N PRO A 403 1.07 36.38 -44.29
CA PRO A 403 1.20 37.44 -45.28
C PRO A 403 1.70 36.86 -46.60
N ALA A 404 0.97 37.15 -47.68
CA ALA A 404 1.39 36.90 -49.05
C ALA A 404 2.60 37.80 -49.36
N GLY A 405 3.82 37.28 -49.18
CA GLY A 405 5.02 38.07 -49.46
C GLY A 405 6.28 37.55 -48.80
N MET A 406 6.75 36.38 -49.22
CA MET A 406 8.18 36.07 -49.32
C MET A 406 8.32 34.92 -50.31
N ALA A 407 8.49 35.30 -51.58
CA ALA A 407 8.95 34.38 -52.61
C ALA A 407 10.29 33.76 -52.15
N PRO A 408 10.53 32.47 -52.40
CA PRO A 408 11.88 31.92 -52.24
C PRO A 408 12.82 32.72 -53.15
N ALA A 409 13.91 33.24 -52.58
CA ALA A 409 14.98 33.83 -53.36
C ALA A 409 15.43 32.84 -54.43
N ALA A 410 15.37 33.25 -55.70
CA ALA A 410 15.85 32.46 -56.81
C ALA A 410 17.30 32.04 -56.53
N PRO A 411 17.68 30.76 -56.72
CA PRO A 411 19.08 30.37 -56.71
C PRO A 411 19.76 31.12 -57.86
N GLY A 412 20.65 32.05 -57.52
CA GLY A 412 21.56 32.66 -58.47
C GLY A 412 22.28 31.56 -59.24
N GLY A 413 22.26 31.67 -60.56
CA GLY A 413 22.90 30.72 -61.46
C GLY A 413 24.39 30.60 -61.15
N TYR A 414 24.78 29.43 -60.64
CA TYR A 414 26.13 28.92 -60.78
C TYR A 414 26.12 28.01 -62.00
N THR A 415 26.61 28.56 -63.11
CA THR A 415 27.02 27.81 -64.30
C THR A 415 28.03 26.75 -63.89
N MET A 416 27.77 25.48 -64.22
CA MET A 416 28.74 24.40 -63.99
C MET A 416 30.02 24.66 -64.79
N PRO A 417 31.21 24.55 -64.20
CA PRO A 417 32.43 24.40 -64.99
C PRO A 417 32.40 23.05 -65.73
N PRO A 418 32.92 22.99 -66.98
CA PRO A 418 32.92 21.78 -67.78
C PRO A 418 33.70 20.65 -67.11
N GLN A 419 33.14 19.45 -67.21
CA GLN A 419 33.69 18.20 -66.67
C GLN A 419 35.04 17.90 -67.32
N MET A 420 36.12 17.89 -66.52
CA MET A 420 37.41 17.35 -66.96
C MET A 420 37.38 15.81 -66.89
N PRO A 421 37.89 15.08 -67.90
CA PRO A 421 37.84 13.62 -67.94
C PRO A 421 38.71 12.96 -66.86
N MET A 422 38.27 11.78 -66.42
CA MET A 422 38.93 10.90 -65.46
C MET A 422 40.43 10.70 -65.74
N GLY A 423 41.25 11.09 -64.78
CA GLY A 423 42.64 10.70 -64.71
C GLY A 423 43.34 11.36 -63.51
N GLN A 424 43.83 10.53 -62.59
CA GLN A 424 44.76 10.85 -61.50
C GLN A 424 44.14 11.25 -60.13
N MET A 425 44.23 10.30 -59.19
CA MET A 425 44.01 10.49 -57.74
C MET A 425 45.07 11.41 -57.13
N PRO A 426 44.75 12.10 -56.02
CA PRO A 426 45.71 12.25 -54.92
C PRO A 426 45.23 11.61 -53.60
N SER A 427 46.22 11.19 -52.82
CA SER A 427 46.15 10.53 -51.51
C SER A 427 45.77 11.48 -50.34
N PRO A 428 45.48 10.94 -49.14
CA PRO A 428 44.72 11.61 -48.07
C PRO A 428 45.54 12.59 -47.23
N GLY A 429 44.88 13.67 -46.80
CA GLY A 429 45.35 14.54 -45.73
C GLY A 429 45.38 16.01 -46.11
N GLN A 430 44.24 16.70 -45.95
CA GLN A 430 44.12 18.13 -45.65
C GLN A 430 42.64 18.55 -45.80
N TRP A 431 41.90 18.57 -44.70
CA TRP A 431 40.67 19.37 -44.62
C TRP A 431 40.84 20.36 -43.48
N SER A 432 40.98 21.63 -43.88
CA SER A 432 40.99 22.82 -43.02
C SER A 432 39.59 23.10 -42.47
N GLN A 433 39.52 23.44 -41.19
CA GLN A 433 38.28 23.84 -40.49
C GLN A 433 37.74 25.19 -41.02
N PRO A 434 36.43 25.33 -41.27
CA PRO A 434 35.82 26.64 -41.49
C PRO A 434 35.60 27.38 -40.16
N GLN A 435 36.21 28.56 -40.04
CA GLN A 435 35.99 29.54 -38.98
C GLN A 435 34.58 30.16 -39.09
N MET A 436 33.87 30.29 -37.96
CA MET A 436 32.59 30.99 -37.89
C MET A 436 32.81 32.51 -37.66
N PRO A 437 32.00 33.40 -38.28
CA PRO A 437 32.12 34.85 -38.07
C PRO A 437 31.50 35.31 -36.74
N PRO A 438 32.02 36.37 -36.11
CA PRO A 438 31.58 36.79 -34.79
C PRO A 438 30.35 37.71 -34.84
N GLY A 439 29.40 37.46 -33.93
CA GLY A 439 28.47 38.45 -33.43
C GLY A 439 27.03 38.34 -33.92
N GLN A 440 26.18 37.63 -33.16
CA GLN A 440 24.80 38.03 -32.82
C GLN A 440 24.40 37.28 -31.54
N TRP A 441 24.69 37.85 -30.37
CA TRP A 441 24.13 37.40 -29.10
C TRP A 441 22.74 38.05 -28.94
N GLN A 442 21.66 37.26 -29.07
CA GLN A 442 20.35 37.68 -28.56
C GLN A 442 20.23 37.25 -27.09
N GLN A 443 20.08 38.24 -26.23
CA GLN A 443 19.96 38.11 -24.77
C GLN A 443 18.69 37.35 -24.38
N ALA A 444 18.82 36.37 -23.50
CA ALA A 444 17.69 35.69 -22.87
C ALA A 444 16.98 36.62 -21.87
N PRO A 445 15.64 36.59 -21.73
CA PRO A 445 14.95 37.42 -20.76
C PRO A 445 15.23 36.96 -19.32
N GLN A 446 15.66 37.87 -18.46
CA GLN A 446 15.80 37.65 -17.02
C GLN A 446 14.43 37.39 -16.40
N GLN A 447 14.24 36.19 -15.84
CA GLN A 447 13.11 35.88 -14.95
C GLN A 447 13.42 36.42 -13.55
N GLN A 448 12.58 37.35 -13.07
CA GLN A 448 12.61 37.86 -11.71
C GLN A 448 12.16 36.77 -10.73
N MET A 449 12.97 36.49 -9.71
CA MET A 449 12.60 35.62 -8.59
C MET A 449 11.67 36.38 -7.61
N PRO A 450 10.62 35.74 -7.06
CA PRO A 450 9.81 36.32 -5.99
C PRO A 450 10.54 36.20 -4.65
N GLN A 451 10.66 37.30 -3.92
CA GLN A 451 11.15 37.32 -2.54
C GLN A 451 10.11 36.74 -1.58
N GLY A 452 10.54 35.79 -0.74
CA GLY A 452 9.74 35.24 0.35
C GLY A 452 9.64 36.21 1.55
N PRO A 453 8.61 36.07 2.40
CA PRO A 453 8.34 37.02 3.48
C PRO A 453 9.26 36.84 4.69
N VAL A 454 9.61 37.99 5.27
CA VAL A 454 10.42 38.19 6.48
C VAL A 454 9.61 37.80 7.73
N GLN A 455 10.24 37.06 8.64
CA GLN A 455 9.70 36.72 9.96
C GLN A 455 9.50 37.97 10.84
N ARG A 456 8.36 38.03 11.52
CA ARG A 456 8.19 38.68 12.82
C ARG A 456 7.46 37.73 13.74
#